data_AF-A2DV50-F1
#
_entry.id   AF-A2DV50-F1
#
_cell.length_a   1.000
_cell.length_b   1.000
_cell.length_c   1.000
_cell.angle_alpha   90.00
_cell.angle_beta   90.00
_cell.angle_gamma   90.00
#
_symmetry.space_group_name_H-M   'P 1'
#
loop_
_entity.id
_entity.type
_entity.pdbx_description
1 polymer ?
#
loop_
_entity_poly.entity_id
_entity_poly.type
_entity_poly.pdbx_seq_one_letter_code
_entity_poly.pdbx_strand_id
1 'polypeptide(L)'
;MFDQDNHPNKFIELRSIYKYHIDTYNALYQLKTENEEELNSIYKMITTELIDSKRYLPGEIIQDILNIILYNNRYTKSYLSLAKRIYDDYDVPRD
;
A
#
# COMPACT_ATOMS: atom_id res chain seq x y z
N MET A 1 -41.69 12.65 5.96
CA MET A 1 -41.08 11.58 5.17
C MET A 1 -39.99 12.24 4.34
N PHE A 2 -38.73 11.99 4.68
CA PHE A 2 -37.61 12.42 3.85
C PHE A 2 -37.43 11.29 2.86
N ASP A 3 -37.81 11.50 1.61
CA ASP A 3 -37.53 10.56 0.54
C ASP A 3 -36.00 10.35 0.52
N GLN A 4 -35.57 9.18 0.96
CA GLN A 4 -34.21 8.71 0.76
C GLN A 4 -34.06 8.47 -0.73
N ASP A 5 -33.64 9.52 -1.42
CA ASP A 5 -33.29 9.43 -2.83
C ASP A 5 -32.13 8.44 -2.95
N ASN A 6 -32.45 7.30 -3.54
CA ASN A 6 -31.67 6.09 -3.60
C ASN A 6 -30.61 6.23 -4.70
N HIS A 7 -29.85 7.32 -4.67
CA HIS A 7 -28.66 7.45 -5.48
C HIS A 7 -27.58 6.59 -4.82
N PRO A 8 -27.09 5.50 -5.44
CA PRO A 8 -25.85 4.89 -4.99
C PRO A 8 -24.84 6.03 -4.91
N ASN A 9 -24.44 6.34 -3.69
CA ASN A 9 -23.70 7.54 -3.38
C ASN A 9 -22.41 7.48 -4.18
N LYS A 10 -22.22 8.36 -5.18
CA LYS A 10 -21.07 8.38 -6.10
C LYS A 10 -19.72 8.19 -5.38
N PHE A 11 -19.66 8.62 -4.12
CA PHE A 11 -18.58 8.34 -3.18
C PHE A 11 -18.31 6.84 -2.95
N ILE A 12 -19.33 6.04 -2.65
CA ILE A 12 -19.23 4.60 -2.41
C ILE A 12 -18.73 3.89 -3.66
N GLU A 13 -19.24 4.25 -4.84
CA GLU A 13 -18.78 3.70 -6.12
C GLU A 13 -17.29 4.02 -6.36
N LEU A 14 -16.92 5.29 -6.23
CA LEU A 14 -15.52 5.73 -6.39
C LEU A 14 -14.60 5.03 -5.38
N ARG A 15 -15.01 4.96 -4.10
CA ARG A 15 -14.25 4.28 -3.05
C ARG A 15 -14.09 2.79 -3.35
N SER A 16 -15.09 2.15 -3.94
CA SER A 16 -15.03 0.74 -4.33
C SER A 16 -13.99 0.52 -5.44
N ILE A 17 -13.98 1.39 -6.46
CA ILE A 17 -13.01 1.34 -7.57
C ILE A 17 -11.57 1.49 -7.08
N TYR A 18 -11.34 2.38 -6.09
CA TYR A 18 -10.02 2.62 -5.51
C TYR A 18 -9.75 1.84 -4.21
N LYS A 19 -10.58 0.85 -3.89
CA LYS A 19 -10.48 0.08 -2.63
C LYS A 19 -9.11 -0.54 -2.46
N TYR A 20 -8.53 -1.10 -3.53
CA TYR A 20 -7.20 -1.71 -3.51
C TYR A 20 -6.13 -0.72 -3.01
N HIS A 21 -6.13 0.50 -3.52
CA HIS A 21 -5.17 1.54 -3.15
C HIS A 21 -5.40 1.97 -1.69
N ILE A 22 -6.65 2.27 -1.34
CA ILE A 22 -7.02 2.73 0.00
C ILE A 22 -6.62 1.68 1.04
N ASP A 23 -6.98 0.43 0.83
CA ASP A 23 -6.71 -0.65 1.78
C ASP A 23 -5.19 -0.92 1.88
N THR A 24 -4.46 -0.88 0.77
CA THR A 24 -3.00 -1.09 0.76
C THR A 24 -2.26 0.01 1.54
N TYR A 25 -2.55 1.28 1.26
CA TYR A 25 -1.91 2.38 1.99
C TYR A 25 -2.37 2.45 3.45
N ASN A 26 -3.62 2.11 3.75
CA ASN A 26 -4.07 2.01 5.14
C ASN A 26 -3.24 0.98 5.91
N ALA A 27 -2.97 -0.19 5.33
CA ALA A 27 -2.13 -1.20 5.97
C ALA A 27 -0.68 -0.73 6.15
N LEU A 28 -0.12 -0.01 5.17
CA LEU A 28 1.21 0.59 5.26
C LEU A 28 1.29 1.61 6.40
N TYR A 29 0.39 2.60 6.44
CA TYR A 29 0.39 3.62 7.50
C TYR A 29 0.10 3.04 8.89
N GLN A 30 -0.69 1.98 8.98
CA GLN A 30 -1.04 1.31 10.24
C GLN A 30 -0.10 0.17 10.61
N LEU A 31 0.98 -0.06 9.84
CA LEU A 31 1.95 -1.12 10.10
C LEU A 31 2.50 -0.95 11.52
N LYS A 32 2.38 -2.01 12.32
CA LYS A 32 2.76 -2.02 13.73
C LYS A 32 3.46 -3.30 14.17
N THR A 33 4.11 -3.95 13.22
CA THR A 33 4.66 -5.29 13.38
C THR A 33 6.06 -5.39 12.81
N GLU A 34 6.86 -6.24 13.44
CA GLU A 34 8.16 -6.72 12.94
C GLU A 34 8.09 -8.22 12.63
N ASN A 35 6.92 -8.84 12.77
CA ASN A 35 6.73 -10.26 12.49
C ASN A 35 6.84 -10.51 10.97
N GLU A 36 7.72 -11.44 10.59
CA GLU A 36 8.03 -11.72 9.19
C GLU A 36 6.83 -12.24 8.38
N GLU A 37 5.94 -13.03 8.99
CA GLU A 37 4.75 -13.57 8.33
C GLU A 37 3.72 -12.47 8.03
N GLU A 38 3.52 -11.56 8.99
CA GLU A 38 2.65 -10.41 8.81
C GLU A 38 3.24 -9.45 7.75
N LEU A 39 4.55 -9.19 7.80
CA LEU A 39 5.23 -8.40 6.78
C LEU A 39 5.16 -9.04 5.40
N ASN A 40 5.25 -10.37 5.31
CA ASN A 40 5.08 -11.08 4.05
C ASN A 40 3.66 -10.93 3.48
N SER A 41 2.65 -10.88 4.35
CA SER A 41 1.27 -10.65 3.94
C SER A 41 1.08 -9.24 3.39
N ILE A 42 1.66 -8.23 4.05
CA ILE A 42 1.67 -6.84 3.58
C ILE A 42 2.43 -6.72 2.25
N TYR A 43 3.60 -7.35 2.14
CA TYR A 43 4.40 -7.38 0.92
C TYR A 43 3.59 -7.90 -0.27
N LYS A 44 2.97 -9.07 -0.13
CA LYS A 44 2.14 -9.67 -1.19
C LYS A 44 0.98 -8.78 -1.61
N MET A 45 0.36 -8.09 -0.65
CA MET A 45 -0.72 -7.16 -0.94
C MET A 45 -0.21 -5.98 -1.77
N ILE A 46 0.92 -5.39 -1.40
CA ILE A 46 1.54 -4.28 -2.14
C ILE A 46 1.87 -4.70 -3.57
N THR A 47 2.57 -5.81 -3.75
CA THR A 47 3.01 -6.26 -5.07
C THR A 47 1.83 -6.62 -5.95
N THR A 48 0.87 -7.41 -5.45
CA THR A 48 -0.28 -7.86 -6.23
C THR A 48 -1.20 -6.71 -6.61
N GLU A 49 -1.55 -5.84 -5.64
CA GLU A 49 -2.57 -4.81 -5.83
C GLU A 49 -2.02 -3.57 -6.55
N LEU A 50 -0.74 -3.22 -6.36
CA LEU A 50 -0.16 -1.97 -6.89
C LEU A 50 0.80 -2.19 -8.07
N ILE A 51 1.65 -3.21 -8.02
CA ILE A 51 2.74 -3.40 -8.99
C ILE A 51 2.30 -4.34 -10.12
N ASP A 52 1.88 -5.56 -9.80
CA ASP A 52 1.50 -6.59 -10.76
C ASP A 52 0.23 -6.21 -11.55
N SER A 53 -0.64 -5.41 -10.93
CA SER A 53 -1.79 -4.78 -11.58
C SER A 53 -1.42 -3.66 -12.56
N LYS A 54 -0.12 -3.35 -12.71
CA LYS A 54 0.48 -2.32 -13.57
C LYS A 54 -0.02 -0.91 -13.26
N ARG A 55 -0.38 -0.64 -12.01
CA ARG A 55 -0.90 0.66 -11.58
C ARG A 55 0.20 1.62 -11.14
N TYR A 56 1.30 1.08 -10.60
CA TYR A 56 2.44 1.83 -10.11
C TYR A 56 3.75 1.17 -10.50
N LEU A 57 4.80 1.98 -10.66
CA LEU A 57 6.15 1.46 -10.82
C LEU A 57 6.73 1.04 -9.47
N PRO A 58 7.54 -0.03 -9.40
CA PRO A 58 8.14 -0.48 -8.14
C PRO A 58 8.93 0.62 -7.43
N GLY A 59 9.64 1.47 -8.19
CA GLY A 59 10.39 2.61 -7.65
C GLY A 59 9.52 3.66 -6.96
N GLU A 60 8.31 3.93 -7.47
CA GLU A 60 7.35 4.85 -6.85
C GLU A 60 6.88 4.31 -5.49
N ILE A 61 6.58 3.01 -5.44
CA ILE A 61 6.15 2.34 -4.20
C ILE A 61 7.28 2.33 -3.16
N ILE A 62 8.53 2.09 -3.58
CA ILE A 62 9.69 2.18 -2.69
C ILE A 62 9.79 3.60 -2.11
N GLN A 63 9.68 4.64 -2.94
CA GLN A 63 9.75 6.03 -2.50
C GLN A 63 8.63 6.36 -1.50
N ASP A 64 7.41 5.88 -1.74
CA ASP A 64 6.30 6.06 -0.82
C ASP A 64 6.53 5.38 0.52
N ILE A 65 7.01 4.14 0.52
CA ILE A 65 7.36 3.41 1.75
C ILE A 65 8.42 4.20 2.54
N LEU A 66 9.45 4.73 1.86
CA LEU A 66 10.50 5.54 2.51
C LEU A 66 9.95 6.84 3.10
N ASN A 67 8.99 7.48 2.43
CA ASN A 67 8.33 8.68 2.94
C ASN A 67 7.45 8.38 4.17
N ILE A 68 6.81 7.20 4.22
CA ILE A 68 5.97 6.77 5.36
C ILE A 68 6.79 6.60 6.65
N ILE A 69 8.06 6.17 6.55
CA ILE A 69 8.95 5.97 7.70
C ILE A 69 9.02 7.24 8.58
N LEU A 70 8.95 8.42 7.97
CA LEU A 70 8.99 9.71 8.67
C LEU A 70 7.84 9.88 9.67
N TYR A 71 6.71 9.21 9.45
CA TYR A 71 5.50 9.33 10.27
C TYR A 71 5.28 8.16 11.23
N ASN A 72 5.96 7.02 11.00
CA ASN A 72 5.83 5.82 11.84
C ASN A 72 7.20 5.16 12.06
N ASN A 73 8.15 5.94 12.59
CA ASN A 73 9.56 5.59 12.71
C ASN A 73 9.85 4.37 13.61
N ARG A 74 8.94 4.01 14.53
CA ARG A 74 9.09 2.83 15.40
C ARG A 74 9.34 1.55 14.59
N TYR A 75 8.75 1.44 13.41
CA TYR A 75 8.83 0.25 12.56
C TYR A 75 9.72 0.44 11.33
N THR A 76 10.70 1.36 11.40
CA THR A 76 11.63 1.66 10.29
C THR A 76 12.23 0.39 9.68
N LYS A 77 12.63 -0.59 10.49
CA LYS A 77 13.22 -1.85 10.00
C LYS A 77 12.24 -2.63 9.11
N SER A 78 10.97 -2.69 9.49
CA SER A 78 9.92 -3.34 8.72
C SER A 78 9.71 -2.67 7.36
N TYR A 79 9.63 -1.33 7.34
CA TYR A 79 9.51 -0.58 6.09
C TYR A 79 10.72 -0.76 5.17
N LEU A 80 11.94 -0.68 5.71
CA LEU A 80 13.16 -0.91 4.95
C LEU A 80 13.23 -2.34 4.40
N SER A 81 12.75 -3.33 5.15
CA SER A 81 12.63 -4.71 4.68
C SER A 81 11.67 -4.82 3.49
N LEU A 82 10.50 -4.19 3.57
CA LEU A 82 9.54 -4.14 2.45
C LEU A 82 10.14 -3.47 1.22
N ALA A 83 10.73 -2.28 1.37
CA ALA A 83 11.35 -1.54 0.29
C ALA A 83 12.49 -2.33 -0.38
N LYS A 84 13.36 -2.96 0.42
CA LYS A 84 14.43 -3.80 -0.08
C LYS A 84 13.90 -4.99 -0.89
N ARG A 85 12.88 -5.69 -0.40
CA ARG A 85 12.28 -6.83 -1.11
C ARG A 85 11.70 -6.41 -2.46
N ILE A 86 11.02 -5.26 -2.53
CA ILE A 86 10.50 -4.75 -3.80
C ILE A 86 11.65 -4.42 -4.76
N TYR A 87 12.71 -3.78 -4.26
CA TYR A 87 13.89 -3.47 -5.06
C TYR A 87 14.55 -4.74 -5.64
N ASP A 88 14.73 -5.75 -4.79
CA ASP A 88 15.38 -7.02 -5.14
C ASP A 88 14.51 -7.86 -6.11
N ASP A 89 13.17 -7.90 -5.92
CA ASP A 89 12.28 -8.76 -6.72
C ASP A 89 11.88 -8.16 -8.08
N TYR A 90 11.93 -6.83 -8.23
CA TYR A 90 11.51 -6.13 -9.46
C TYR A 90 12.66 -5.46 -10.23
N ASP A 91 13.91 -5.79 -9.90
CA ASP A 91 15.13 -5.32 -10.58
C ASP A 91 15.13 -3.80 -10.86
N VAL A 92 14.78 -3.00 -9.85
CA VAL A 92 14.70 -1.54 -9.99
C VAL A 92 16.09 -0.98 -10.32
N PRO A 93 16.26 -0.19 -11.41
CA PRO A 93 17.55 0.39 -11.76
C PRO A 93 18.10 1.28 -10.65
N ARG A 94 19.41 1.23 -10.47
CA ARG A 94 20.12 2.02 -9.47
C ARG A 94 20.51 3.37 -10.10
N ASP A 95 19.62 4.36 -9.98
CA ASP A 95 19.88 5.74 -10.41
C ASP A 95 20.37 6.62 -9.25
#